data_AF-A0A8H7XAA9-F1
#
_entry.id   AF-A0A8H7XAA9-F1
#
_cell.length_a   1.000
_cell.length_b   1.000
_cell.length_c   1.000
_cell.angle_alpha   90.00
_cell.angle_beta   90.00
_cell.angle_gamma   90.00
#
_symmetry.space_group_name_H-M   'P 1'
#
loop_
_entity.id
_entity.type
_entity.pdbx_description
1 polymer ?
#
loop_
_entity_poly.entity_id
_entity_poly.type
_entity_poly.pdbx_seq_one_letter_code
_entity_poly.pdbx_strand_id
1 'polypeptide(L)'
;MATRRNVPGEKTPLEKELSQNLGEKSIIAPAVPGHVIFKLLGFTLAMVVCPIGSYFLTLNTIFKGNSTWAGATAAIVANVVLIGYVLVAFNEDQTEALEAAEKEKKESKKGI
;
A
#
# COMPACT_ATOMS: atom_id res chain seq x y z
N MET A 1 38.26 9.94 44.75
CA MET A 1 37.51 8.79 44.20
C MET A 1 36.61 8.25 45.29
N ALA A 2 35.29 8.47 45.18
CA ALA A 2 34.31 8.00 46.15
C ALA A 2 33.63 6.74 45.60
N THR A 3 33.89 5.59 46.20
CA THR A 3 33.18 4.33 45.89
C THR A 3 31.82 4.35 46.59
N ARG A 4 30.72 4.52 45.85
CA ARG A 4 29.37 4.35 46.41
C ARG A 4 29.09 2.86 46.59
N ARG A 5 28.69 2.50 47.81
CA ARG A 5 28.21 1.16 48.19
C ARG A 5 26.84 0.94 47.55
N ASN A 6 26.72 -0.09 46.71
CA ASN A 6 25.45 -0.47 46.08
C ASN A 6 24.50 -1.06 47.13
N VAL A 7 23.34 -0.44 47.34
CA VAL A 7 22.31 -0.90 48.28
C VAL A 7 21.46 -1.97 47.57
N PRO A 8 21.34 -3.20 48.12
CA PRO A 8 20.58 -4.27 47.50
C PRO A 8 19.09 -3.96 47.65
N GLY A 9 18.48 -3.45 46.57
CA GLY A 9 17.04 -3.15 46.52
C GLY A 9 16.65 -2.01 45.57
N GLU A 10 17.61 -1.14 45.21
CA GLU A 10 17.36 -0.08 44.24
C GLU A 10 17.65 -0.58 42.82
N LYS A 11 16.61 -0.76 42.01
CA LYS A 11 16.75 -1.05 40.57
C LYS A 11 17.57 0.08 39.95
N THR A 12 18.67 -0.29 39.29
CA THR A 12 19.57 0.68 38.67
C THR A 12 18.81 1.53 37.64
N PRO A 13 19.17 2.81 37.41
CA PRO A 13 18.54 3.64 36.38
C PRO A 13 18.51 2.95 35.01
N LEU A 14 19.55 2.17 34.70
CA LEU A 14 19.65 1.33 33.50
C LEU A 14 18.58 0.22 33.44
N GLU A 15 18.29 -0.47 34.54
CA GLU A 15 17.20 -1.47 34.59
C GLU A 15 15.82 -0.85 34.41
N LYS A 16 15.63 0.38 34.88
CA LYS A 16 14.37 1.11 34.72
C LYS A 16 14.18 1.57 33.27
N GLU A 17 15.23 2.04 32.61
CA GLU A 17 15.19 2.39 31.18
C GLU A 17 15.02 1.15 30.29
N LEU A 18 15.66 0.04 30.62
CA LEU A 18 15.47 -1.25 29.92
C LEU A 18 14.04 -1.76 30.10
N SER A 19 13.49 -1.70 31.32
CA SER A 19 12.10 -2.11 31.60
C SER A 19 11.06 -1.18 30.96
N GLN A 20 11.37 0.12 30.82
CA GLN A 20 10.52 1.09 30.12
C GLN A 20 10.52 0.84 28.60
N ASN A 21 11.67 0.46 28.01
CA ASN A 21 11.76 0.09 26.60
C ASN A 21 11.06 -1.24 26.26
N LEU A 22 10.99 -2.19 27.18
CA LEU A 22 10.28 -3.46 26.98
C LEU A 22 8.75 -3.35 27.16
N GLY A 23 8.26 -2.28 27.79
CA GLY A 23 6.83 -2.05 28.05
C GLY A 23 6.11 -1.27 26.95
N GLU A 24 6.85 -0.67 26.02
CA GLU A 24 6.29 0.05 24.89
C GLU A 24 5.81 -0.98 23.86
N LYS A 25 4.53 -1.38 23.97
CA LYS A 25 3.87 -2.23 22.97
C LYS A 25 4.19 -1.66 21.60
N SER A 26 4.93 -2.43 20.80
CA SER A 26 5.16 -2.11 19.41
C SER A 26 3.81 -1.82 18.77
N ILE A 27 3.68 -0.62 18.20
CA ILE A 27 2.48 -0.22 17.49
C ILE A 27 2.36 -1.17 16.29
N ILE A 28 1.58 -2.23 16.47
CA ILE A 28 1.22 -3.21 15.43
C ILE A 28 -0.02 -2.78 14.63
N ALA A 29 -0.54 -1.57 14.91
CA ALA A 29 -1.55 -0.98 14.07
C ALA A 29 -0.96 -0.84 12.65
N PRO A 30 -1.68 -1.26 11.59
CA PRO A 30 -1.19 -1.14 10.23
C PRO A 30 -0.78 0.30 9.96
N ALA A 31 0.52 0.54 9.78
CA ALA A 31 1.07 1.87 9.50
C ALA A 31 0.61 2.41 8.12
N VAL A 32 0.00 1.56 7.30
CA VAL A 32 -0.52 1.88 5.98
C VAL A 32 -2.05 1.75 6.00
N PRO A 33 -2.80 2.79 5.57
CA PRO A 33 -4.26 2.76 5.55
C PRO A 33 -4.82 1.57 4.76
N GLY A 34 -5.88 0.92 5.29
CA GLY A 34 -6.51 -0.25 4.67
C GLY A 34 -6.97 -0.07 3.22
N HIS A 35 -7.35 1.16 2.86
CA HIS A 35 -7.75 1.51 1.49
C HIS A 35 -6.59 1.35 0.49
N VAL A 36 -5.38 1.74 0.89
CA VAL A 36 -4.17 1.61 0.07
C VAL A 36 -3.83 0.13 -0.17
N ILE A 37 -4.02 -0.71 0.85
CA ILE A 37 -3.77 -2.15 0.75
C ILE A 37 -4.69 -2.79 -0.31
N PHE A 38 -5.98 -2.41 -0.33
CA PHE A 38 -6.91 -2.87 -1.36
C PHE A 38 -6.54 -2.37 -2.77
N LYS A 39 -6.09 -1.11 -2.90
CA LYS A 39 -5.60 -0.57 -4.18
C LYS A 39 -4.39 -1.36 -4.69
N LEU A 40 -3.38 -1.57 -3.84
CA LEU A 40 -2.18 -2.33 -4.21
C LEU A 40 -2.51 -3.77 -4.61
N LEU A 41 -3.40 -4.43 -3.85
CA LEU A 41 -3.83 -5.79 -4.15
C LEU A 41 -4.63 -5.86 -5.46
N GLY A 42 -5.56 -4.93 -5.68
CA GLY A 42 -6.32 -4.86 -6.93
C GLY A 42 -5.40 -4.59 -8.14
N PHE A 43 -4.41 -3.74 -7.97
CA PHE A 43 -3.50 -3.36 -9.04
C PHE A 43 -2.57 -4.50 -9.45
N THR A 44 -2.00 -5.19 -8.46
CA THR A 44 -1.19 -6.39 -8.70
C THR A 44 -1.98 -7.52 -9.36
N LEU A 45 -3.22 -7.75 -8.92
CA LEU A 45 -4.10 -8.74 -9.52
C LEU A 45 -4.43 -8.36 -10.98
N ALA A 46 -4.76 -7.10 -11.25
CA ALA A 46 -5.05 -6.61 -12.59
C ALA A 46 -3.88 -6.80 -13.56
N MET A 47 -2.64 -6.52 -13.12
CA MET A 47 -1.44 -6.68 -13.93
C MET A 47 -1.17 -8.14 -14.32
N VAL A 48 -1.60 -9.11 -13.51
CA VAL A 48 -1.43 -10.54 -13.79
C VAL A 48 -2.62 -11.08 -14.58
N VAL A 49 -3.84 -10.83 -14.12
CA VAL A 49 -5.05 -11.44 -14.68
C VAL A 49 -5.42 -10.84 -16.02
N CYS A 50 -5.24 -9.54 -16.24
CA CYS A 50 -5.70 -8.90 -17.47
C CYS A 50 -4.87 -9.32 -18.71
N PRO A 51 -3.52 -9.29 -18.69
CA PRO A 51 -2.73 -9.74 -19.84
C PRO A 51 -2.80 -11.25 -20.07
N ILE A 52 -2.77 -12.05 -19.00
CA ILE A 52 -2.86 -13.51 -19.08
C ILE A 52 -4.26 -13.95 -19.53
N GLY A 53 -5.30 -13.34 -18.95
CA GLY A 53 -6.69 -13.57 -19.35
C GLY A 53 -6.92 -13.21 -20.81
N SER A 54 -6.41 -12.06 -21.25
CA SER A 54 -6.49 -11.66 -22.65
C SER A 54 -5.79 -12.65 -23.58
N TYR A 55 -4.63 -13.19 -23.20
CA TYR A 55 -3.92 -14.19 -24.00
C TYR A 55 -4.75 -15.46 -24.19
N PHE A 56 -5.25 -16.06 -23.11
CA PHE A 56 -6.02 -17.30 -23.22
C PHE A 56 -7.38 -17.09 -23.89
N LEU A 57 -7.98 -15.91 -23.72
CA LEU A 57 -9.24 -15.55 -24.36
C LEU A 57 -9.05 -15.39 -25.87
N THR A 58 -8.03 -14.65 -26.34
CA THR A 58 -7.76 -14.50 -27.78
C THR A 58 -7.24 -15.78 -28.43
N LEU A 59 -6.47 -16.59 -27.70
CA LEU A 59 -5.95 -17.87 -28.18
C LEU A 59 -7.07 -18.88 -28.49
N ASN A 60 -8.10 -18.96 -27.64
CA ASN A 60 -9.21 -19.90 -27.81
C ASN A 60 -10.33 -19.37 -28.72
N THR A 61 -10.57 -18.05 -28.76
CA THR A 61 -11.75 -17.51 -29.48
C THR A 61 -11.43 -16.99 -30.89
N ILE A 62 -10.25 -16.40 -31.10
CA ILE A 62 -9.93 -15.66 -32.33
C ILE A 62 -8.88 -16.38 -33.17
N PHE A 63 -7.82 -16.90 -32.55
CA PHE A 63 -6.65 -17.42 -33.27
C PHE A 63 -6.56 -18.95 -33.35
N LYS A 64 -7.57 -19.70 -32.87
CA LYS A 64 -7.68 -21.17 -32.95
C LYS A 64 -6.35 -21.89 -32.61
N GLY A 65 -5.65 -21.44 -31.57
CA GLY A 65 -4.40 -22.05 -31.11
C GLY A 65 -3.10 -21.46 -31.68
N ASN A 66 -3.14 -20.41 -32.52
CA ASN A 66 -1.92 -19.72 -32.94
C ASN A 66 -1.37 -18.80 -31.83
N SER A 67 -0.48 -19.38 -31.03
CA SER A 67 0.15 -18.74 -29.86
C SER A 67 0.90 -17.43 -30.20
N THR A 68 1.50 -17.33 -31.39
CA THR A 68 2.25 -16.12 -31.79
C THR A 68 1.35 -14.91 -31.92
N TRP A 69 0.17 -15.06 -32.55
CA TRP A 69 -0.77 -13.96 -32.73
C TRP A 69 -1.51 -13.64 -31.43
N ALA A 70 -1.87 -14.67 -30.64
CA ALA A 70 -2.44 -14.46 -29.32
C ALA A 70 -1.45 -13.72 -28.39
N GLY A 71 -0.17 -14.11 -28.40
CA GLY A 71 0.89 -13.44 -27.66
C GLY A 71 1.10 -11.98 -28.09
N ALA A 72 1.09 -11.70 -29.39
CA ALA A 72 1.16 -10.33 -29.90
C ALA A 72 -0.01 -9.47 -29.41
N THR A 73 -1.24 -10.00 -29.43
CA THR A 73 -2.40 -9.27 -28.88
C THR A 73 -2.30 -9.07 -27.36
N ALA A 74 -1.78 -10.05 -26.62
CA ALA A 74 -1.58 -9.93 -25.18
C ALA A 74 -0.56 -8.85 -24.83
N ALA A 75 0.52 -8.71 -25.62
CA ALA A 75 1.51 -7.64 -25.45
C ALA A 75 0.89 -6.25 -25.69
N ILE A 76 0.02 -6.12 -26.70
CA ILE A 76 -0.72 -4.87 -26.94
C ILE A 76 -1.64 -4.57 -25.75
N VAL A 77 -2.38 -5.57 -25.26
CA VAL A 77 -3.28 -5.42 -24.11
C VAL A 77 -2.51 -5.05 -22.84
N ALA A 78 -1.31 -5.60 -22.61
CA ALA A 78 -0.47 -5.21 -21.49
C ALA A 78 -0.11 -3.71 -21.52
N ASN A 79 0.18 -3.15 -22.69
CA ASN A 79 0.44 -1.71 -22.84
C ASN A 79 -0.83 -0.87 -22.59
N VAL A 80 -2.00 -1.36 -23.01
CA VAL A 80 -3.28 -0.70 -22.69
C VAL A 80 -3.55 -0.72 -21.18
N VAL A 81 -3.28 -1.84 -20.50
CA VAL A 81 -3.41 -1.96 -19.04
C VAL A 81 -2.46 -0.98 -18.33
N LEU A 82 -1.23 -0.82 -18.83
CA LEU A 82 -0.29 0.18 -18.31
C LEU A 82 -0.85 1.60 -18.44
N ILE A 83 -1.39 1.97 -19.59
CA ILE A 83 -2.02 3.29 -19.78
C ILE A 83 -3.24 3.44 -18.86
N GLY A 84 -4.07 2.40 -18.76
CA GLY A 84 -5.22 2.36 -17.85
C GLY A 84 -4.82 2.57 -16.39
N TYR A 85 -3.68 2.00 -15.95
CA TYR A 85 -3.14 2.26 -14.62
C TYR A 85 -2.86 3.73 -14.39
N VAL A 86 -2.16 4.34 -15.33
CA VAL A 86 -1.76 5.75 -15.25
C VAL A 86 -3.00 6.64 -15.14
N LEU A 87 -4.04 6.34 -15.93
CA LEU A 87 -5.31 7.06 -15.84
C LEU A 87 -6.04 6.86 -14.51
N VAL A 88 -6.06 5.64 -13.97
CA VAL A 88 -6.65 5.36 -12.65
C VAL A 88 -5.87 6.09 -11.56
N ALA A 89 -4.54 6.04 -11.59
CA ALA A 89 -3.69 6.75 -10.65
C ALA A 89 -3.95 8.27 -10.68
N PHE A 90 -4.09 8.87 -11.87
CA PHE A 90 -4.45 10.29 -11.99
C PHE A 90 -5.86 10.64 -11.52
N ASN A 91 -6.83 9.71 -11.62
CA ASN A 91 -8.18 9.93 -11.08
C ASN A 91 -8.20 9.77 -9.55
N GLU A 92 -7.45 8.82 -9.02
CA GLU A 92 -7.32 8.63 -7.57
C GLU A 92 -6.61 9.82 -6.92
N ASP A 93 -5.54 10.34 -7.53
CA ASP A 93 -4.80 11.52 -7.05
C ASP A 93 -5.68 12.77 -6.96
N GLN A 94 -6.54 12.99 -7.97
CA GLN A 94 -7.52 14.08 -7.94
C GLN A 94 -8.60 13.89 -6.86
N THR A 95 -9.06 12.66 -6.63
CA THR A 95 -10.09 12.37 -5.63
C THR A 95 -9.56 12.62 -4.21
N GLU A 96 -8.33 12.19 -3.92
CA GLU A 96 -7.68 12.43 -2.64
C GLU A 96 -7.43 13.94 -2.41
N ALA A 97 -7.04 14.68 -3.45
CA ALA A 97 -6.88 16.13 -3.39
C ALA A 97 -8.21 16.88 -3.11
N LEU A 98 -9.31 16.42 -3.69
CA LEU A 98 -10.64 16.99 -3.47
C LEU A 98 -11.16 16.69 -2.06
N GLU A 99 -10.99 15.46 -1.56
CA GLU A 99 -11.37 15.10 -0.19
C GLU A 99 -10.55 15.86 0.86
N ALA A 100 -9.26 16.09 0.62
CA ALA A 100 -8.42 16.91 1.50
C ALA A 100 -8.92 18.37 1.56
N ALA A 101 -9.22 18.96 0.40
CA ALA A 101 -9.76 20.32 0.31
C ALA A 101 -11.15 20.47 0.97
N GLU A 102 -11.99 19.44 0.91
CA GLU A 102 -13.31 19.44 1.55
C GLU A 102 -13.23 19.31 3.08
N LYS A 103 -12.26 18.55 3.59
CA LYS A 103 -11.98 18.44 5.04
C LYS A 103 -11.46 19.76 5.61
N GLU A 104 -10.53 20.42 4.94
CA GLU A 104 -10.03 21.75 5.36
C GLU A 104 -11.16 22.81 5.39
N LYS A 105 -12.05 22.81 4.40
CA LYS A 105 -13.21 23.72 4.38
C LYS A 105 -14.19 23.47 5.52
N LYS A 106 -14.42 22.20 5.90
CA LYS A 106 -15.32 21.84 7.01
C LYS A 106 -14.71 22.19 8.37
N GLU A 107 -13.40 22.07 8.55
CA GLU A 107 -12.71 22.46 9.78
C GLU A 107 -12.67 23.99 9.96
N SER A 108 -12.37 24.76 8.90
CA SER A 108 -12.43 26.24 8.95
C SER A 108 -13.81 26.79 9.32
N LYS A 109 -14.89 26.09 8.94
CA LYS A 109 -16.27 26.51 9.21
C LYS A 109 -16.77 26.12 10.61
N LYS A 110 -16.06 25.22 11.30
CA LYS A 110 -16.39 24.76 12.66
C LYS A 110 -15.61 25.50 13.75
N GLY A 111 -14.55 26.21 13.37
CA GLY A 111 -13.73 27.05 14.25
C GLY A 111 -14.16 28.52 14.34
N ILE A 112 -15.29 28.89 13.75
CA ILE A 112 -15.97 30.18 13.86
C ILE A 112 -17.32 29.93 14.54
#